data_AF-A0A2X4UTT3-F1
#
_entry.id   AF-A0A2X4UTT3-F1
#
_cell.length_a   1.000
_cell.length_b   1.000
_cell.length_c   1.000
_cell.angle_alpha   90.00
_cell.angle_beta   90.00
_cell.angle_gamma   90.00
#
_symmetry.space_group_name_H-M   'P 1'
#
loop_
_entity.id
_entity.type
_entity.pdbx_description
1 polymer ?
#
loop_
_entity_poly.entity_id
_entity_poly.type
_entity_poly.pdbx_seq_one_letter_code
_entity_poly.pdbx_strand_id
1 'polypeptide(L)'
;MSRFGKWFALVAMAAMSVFSLSVQAGAPGPYRLAFVDISEAPYQDGQALAIELRKMERLSEVQKEDCFLCNGAKDNDYIGVIYLYTLPVGLEISELRAAVNGDDAAKRRMQTVLNRFVDYDGTGIDGLLIYSHREGKVSVYTMDRKIGSKLLEESRPVKNRLLPSSLDTLLEKAAEKLDRPV
;
A
#
# COMPACT_ATOMS: atom_id res chain seq x y z
N MET A 1 19.94 61.84 -43.84
CA MET A 1 20.72 60.65 -43.45
C MET A 1 20.30 60.29 -42.03
N SER A 2 19.85 59.11 -41.63
CA SER A 2 19.44 57.87 -42.29
C SER A 2 18.47 57.21 -41.31
N ARG A 3 17.23 56.92 -41.73
CA ARG A 3 16.24 56.15 -40.97
C ARG A 3 16.48 54.66 -41.23
N PHE A 4 17.56 54.10 -40.69
CA PHE A 4 17.84 52.67 -40.76
C PHE A 4 18.57 52.27 -39.48
N GLY A 5 17.88 51.61 -38.55
CA GLY A 5 18.53 51.14 -37.32
C GLY A 5 17.66 50.97 -36.08
N LYS A 6 16.33 50.87 -36.19
CA LYS A 6 15.45 50.62 -35.04
C LYS A 6 14.55 49.39 -35.18
N TRP A 7 14.92 48.44 -36.03
CA TRP A 7 14.12 47.23 -36.33
C TRP A 7 14.92 45.94 -36.13
N PHE A 8 15.80 45.88 -35.12
CA PHE A 8 16.53 44.64 -34.81
C PHE A 8 16.56 44.27 -33.32
N ALA A 9 15.75 44.91 -32.48
CA ALA A 9 15.72 44.63 -31.03
C ALA A 9 14.39 44.01 -30.55
N LEU A 10 13.65 43.32 -31.43
CA LEU A 10 12.35 42.71 -31.08
C LEU A 10 12.25 41.21 -31.39
N VAL A 11 13.36 40.54 -31.77
CA VAL A 11 13.36 39.08 -32.03
C VAL A 11 14.15 38.29 -30.98
N ALA A 12 14.88 38.94 -30.08
CA ALA A 12 15.69 38.26 -29.05
C ALA A 12 14.97 38.08 -27.69
N MET A 13 13.66 38.30 -27.61
CA MET A 13 12.84 38.11 -26.39
C MET A 13 11.79 37.00 -26.55
N ALA A 14 12.06 35.98 -27.38
CA ALA A 14 11.11 34.89 -27.62
C ALA A 14 11.71 33.47 -27.54
N ALA A 15 12.95 33.31 -27.05
CA ALA A 15 13.66 32.03 -27.13
C ALA A 15 14.20 31.49 -25.78
N MET A 16 13.76 32.01 -24.64
CA MET A 16 14.24 31.56 -23.32
C MET A 16 13.12 31.43 -22.28
N SER A 17 12.02 30.74 -22.60
CA SER A 17 10.98 30.50 -21.60
C SER A 17 10.20 29.20 -21.78
N VAL A 18 10.76 28.15 -22.40
CA VAL A 18 10.10 26.83 -22.43
C VAL A 18 11.12 25.70 -22.36
N PHE A 19 11.95 25.68 -21.32
CA PHE A 19 12.41 24.39 -20.79
C PHE A 19 11.59 24.12 -19.55
N SER A 20 10.33 23.74 -19.77
CA SER A 20 9.61 22.96 -18.78
C SER A 20 10.39 21.66 -18.63
N LEU A 21 11.29 21.61 -17.64
CA LEU A 21 11.76 20.36 -17.09
C LEU A 21 10.52 19.68 -16.54
N SER A 22 9.87 18.85 -17.37
CA SER A 22 8.99 17.81 -16.90
C SER A 22 9.85 16.92 -16.01
N VAL A 23 9.88 17.24 -14.72
CA VAL A 23 10.33 16.30 -13.69
C VAL A 23 9.35 15.15 -13.79
N GLN A 24 9.75 14.12 -14.53
CA GLN A 24 9.07 12.84 -14.54
C GLN A 24 9.27 12.29 -13.13
N ALA A 25 8.33 12.59 -12.22
CA ALA A 25 8.24 11.90 -10.95
C ALA A 25 8.17 10.41 -11.28
N GLY A 26 9.12 9.63 -10.76
CA GLY A 26 9.24 8.21 -11.08
C GLY A 26 7.97 7.48 -10.64
N ALA A 27 7.69 6.33 -11.27
CA ALA A 27 6.70 5.42 -10.69
C ALA A 27 7.14 5.08 -9.26
N PRO A 28 6.19 5.01 -8.29
CA PRO A 28 6.56 4.59 -6.95
C PRO A 28 7.14 3.17 -7.07
N GLY A 29 8.26 2.91 -6.39
CA GLY A 29 8.94 1.61 -6.46
C GLY A 29 8.10 0.47 -5.89
N PRO A 30 8.71 -0.65 -5.50
CA PRO A 30 7.97 -1.76 -4.89
C PRO A 30 7.27 -1.36 -3.57
N TYR A 31 6.13 -1.98 -3.28
CA TYR A 31 5.35 -1.75 -2.07
C TYR A 31 6.14 -2.09 -0.81
N ARG A 32 5.97 -1.25 0.22
CA ARG A 32 6.47 -1.49 1.57
C ARG A 32 5.28 -1.52 2.51
N LEU A 33 4.89 -2.70 3.03
CA LEU A 33 3.61 -2.88 3.70
C LEU A 33 3.76 -3.51 5.08
N ALA A 34 2.82 -3.25 5.98
CA ALA A 34 2.60 -4.09 7.15
C ALA A 34 1.27 -4.85 6.99
N PHE A 35 1.24 -6.11 7.40
CA PHE A 35 0.03 -6.93 7.40
C PHE A 35 -0.29 -7.37 8.83
N VAL A 36 -1.55 -7.22 9.23
CA VAL A 36 -1.98 -7.50 10.61
C VAL A 36 -3.31 -8.20 10.62
N ASP A 37 -3.35 -9.38 11.25
CA ASP A 37 -4.58 -10.09 11.54
C ASP A 37 -5.18 -9.59 12.87
N ILE A 38 -6.32 -8.90 12.78
CA ILE A 38 -7.09 -8.42 13.94
C ILE A 38 -8.27 -9.33 14.27
N SER A 39 -8.41 -10.48 13.61
CA SER A 39 -9.54 -11.39 13.82
C SER A 39 -9.59 -11.88 15.26
N GLU A 40 -10.77 -12.30 15.68
CA GLU A 40 -10.99 -12.92 16.99
C GLU A 40 -11.16 -14.43 16.81
N ALA A 41 -10.90 -15.20 17.87
CA ALA A 41 -11.12 -16.64 17.84
C ALA A 41 -12.60 -16.95 17.51
N PRO A 42 -12.89 -17.97 16.69
CA PRO A 42 -11.98 -18.98 16.12
C PRO A 42 -11.37 -18.61 14.76
N TYR A 43 -11.55 -17.38 14.28
CA TYR A 43 -11.24 -16.95 12.90
C TYR A 43 -9.84 -16.33 12.73
N GLN A 44 -8.91 -16.59 13.65
CA GLN A 44 -7.53 -16.09 13.60
C GLN A 44 -6.67 -16.92 12.65
N ASP A 45 -6.99 -16.89 11.36
CA ASP A 45 -6.31 -17.65 10.31
C ASP A 45 -5.46 -16.79 9.37
N GLY A 46 -5.69 -15.48 9.32
CA GLY A 46 -5.07 -14.56 8.36
C GLY A 46 -3.54 -14.59 8.39
N GLN A 47 -2.94 -14.60 9.57
CA GLN A 47 -1.48 -14.68 9.72
C GLN A 47 -0.92 -15.98 9.13
N ALA A 48 -1.55 -17.12 9.43
CA ALA A 48 -1.13 -18.42 8.93
C ALA A 48 -1.27 -18.50 7.41
N LEU A 49 -2.38 -17.99 6.86
CA LEU A 49 -2.59 -17.92 5.41
C LEU A 49 -1.56 -17.03 4.71
N ALA A 50 -1.24 -15.86 5.26
CA ALA A 50 -0.24 -14.96 4.68
C ALA A 50 1.15 -15.61 4.66
N ILE A 51 1.51 -16.36 5.71
CA ILE A 51 2.77 -17.12 5.78
C ILE A 51 2.77 -18.27 4.76
N GLU A 52 1.66 -18.98 4.62
CA GLU A 52 1.51 -20.05 3.63
C GLU A 52 1.71 -19.50 2.22
N LEU A 53 1.00 -18.41 1.89
CA LEU A 53 1.09 -17.73 0.61
C LEU A 53 2.52 -17.25 0.32
N ARG A 54 3.21 -16.65 1.31
CA ARG A 54 4.61 -16.22 1.21
C ARG A 54 5.60 -17.35 0.90
N LYS A 55 5.23 -18.61 1.15
CA LYS A 55 6.08 -19.79 0.88
C LYS A 55 5.79 -20.45 -0.47
N MET A 56 4.68 -20.11 -1.11
CA MET A 56 4.31 -20.66 -2.42
C MET A 56 5.22 -20.08 -3.50
N GLU A 57 5.68 -20.91 -4.45
CA GLU A 57 6.47 -20.43 -5.60
C GLU A 57 5.60 -19.75 -6.67
N ARG A 58 4.34 -20.18 -6.77
CA ARG A 58 3.31 -19.64 -7.66
C ARG A 58 1.94 -20.05 -7.16
N LEU A 59 0.91 -19.29 -7.55
CA LEU A 59 -0.46 -19.77 -7.44
C LEU A 59 -0.67 -20.95 -8.40
N SER A 60 -1.76 -21.72 -8.21
CA SER A 60 -2.05 -22.92 -9.00
C SER A 60 -2.04 -22.64 -10.50
N GLU A 61 -1.96 -23.69 -11.33
CA GLU A 61 -1.77 -23.60 -12.79
C GLU A 61 -2.78 -22.70 -13.56
N VAL A 62 -3.88 -22.30 -12.94
CA VAL A 62 -4.93 -21.43 -13.51
C VAL A 62 -4.62 -19.93 -13.30
N GLN A 63 -3.75 -19.57 -12.35
CA GLN A 63 -3.35 -18.19 -12.00
C GLN A 63 -1.84 -18.00 -12.18
N LYS A 64 -1.29 -18.55 -13.26
CA LYS A 64 0.16 -18.75 -13.48
C LYS A 64 1.01 -17.48 -13.55
N GLU A 65 0.43 -16.32 -13.84
CA GLU A 65 1.21 -15.17 -14.28
C GLU A 65 1.61 -14.24 -13.13
N ASP A 66 0.70 -13.95 -12.18
CA ASP A 66 0.97 -12.98 -11.11
C ASP A 66 0.59 -13.52 -9.73
N CYS A 67 1.49 -13.31 -8.76
CA CYS A 67 1.20 -13.53 -7.34
C CYS A 67 1.80 -12.39 -6.53
N PHE A 68 0.94 -11.64 -5.85
CA PHE A 68 1.30 -10.44 -5.12
C PHE A 68 2.24 -10.75 -3.94
N LEU A 69 1.99 -11.82 -3.18
CA LEU A 69 2.74 -12.13 -1.95
C LEU A 69 3.69 -13.36 -2.04
N CYS A 70 3.63 -14.18 -3.10
CA CYS A 70 4.37 -15.45 -3.21
C CYS A 70 5.91 -15.33 -3.10
N ASN A 71 6.57 -16.44 -2.75
CA ASN A 71 8.01 -16.59 -2.85
C ASN A 71 8.43 -16.62 -4.33
N GLY A 72 9.36 -15.76 -4.72
CA GLY A 72 9.84 -15.77 -6.11
C GLY A 72 8.80 -15.29 -7.12
N ALA A 73 7.81 -14.49 -6.70
CA ALA A 73 7.17 -13.55 -7.61
C ALA A 73 8.31 -12.91 -8.42
N LYS A 74 8.33 -13.18 -9.72
CA LYS A 74 9.50 -12.96 -10.59
C LYS A 74 10.00 -11.53 -10.55
N ASP A 75 9.15 -10.64 -10.07
CA ASP A 75 9.42 -9.25 -9.88
C ASP A 75 9.31 -8.92 -8.39
N ASN A 76 10.45 -8.64 -7.77
CA ASN A 76 10.53 -7.75 -6.60
C ASN A 76 9.91 -6.35 -6.91
N ASP A 77 9.25 -6.14 -8.05
CA ASP A 77 8.64 -4.90 -8.50
C ASP A 77 7.34 -4.59 -7.75
N TYR A 78 6.63 -5.60 -7.24
CA TYR A 78 5.37 -5.39 -6.54
C TYR A 78 5.56 -5.19 -5.03
N ILE A 79 6.19 -6.10 -4.29
CA ILE A 79 6.43 -5.93 -2.84
C ILE A 79 7.91 -5.99 -2.52
N GLY A 80 8.50 -4.86 -2.15
CA GLY A 80 9.89 -4.80 -1.68
C GLY A 80 10.02 -5.25 -0.22
N VAL A 81 9.11 -4.82 0.65
CA VAL A 81 9.13 -5.18 2.08
C VAL A 81 7.71 -5.48 2.57
N ILE A 82 7.55 -6.56 3.33
CA ILE A 82 6.32 -6.82 4.08
C ILE A 82 6.60 -7.24 5.53
N TYR A 83 6.03 -6.49 6.46
CA TYR A 83 6.06 -6.79 7.90
C TYR A 83 4.91 -7.75 8.21
N LEU A 84 5.22 -9.05 8.27
CA LEU A 84 4.27 -10.11 8.63
C LEU A 84 4.32 -10.47 10.12
N TYR A 85 5.51 -10.51 10.72
CA TYR A 85 5.71 -11.10 12.05
C TYR A 85 5.82 -10.08 13.19
N THR A 86 5.92 -8.80 12.84
CA THR A 86 6.23 -7.73 13.79
C THR A 86 5.36 -6.53 13.48
N LEU A 87 4.53 -6.14 14.46
CA LEU A 87 3.84 -4.87 14.39
C LEU A 87 4.86 -3.74 14.49
N PRO A 88 4.80 -2.72 13.61
CA PRO A 88 5.41 -1.43 13.89
C PRO A 88 5.15 -1.00 15.34
N VAL A 89 6.22 -0.64 16.05
CA VAL A 89 6.13 -0.27 17.48
C VAL A 89 5.10 0.84 17.67
N GLY A 90 4.15 0.62 18.59
CA GLY A 90 3.05 1.55 18.87
C GLY A 90 1.75 1.25 18.12
N LEU A 91 1.75 0.30 17.16
CA LEU A 91 0.50 -0.26 16.65
C LEU A 91 -0.01 -1.34 17.60
N GLU A 92 -1.28 -1.25 17.97
CA GLU A 92 -1.94 -2.15 18.91
C GLU A 92 -3.17 -2.78 18.27
N ILE A 93 -3.36 -4.09 18.44
CA ILE A 93 -4.48 -4.83 17.83
C ILE A 93 -5.83 -4.26 18.28
N SER A 94 -5.98 -3.90 19.56
CA SER A 94 -7.21 -3.32 20.10
C SER A 94 -7.57 -1.98 19.46
N GLU A 95 -6.57 -1.12 19.23
CA GLU A 95 -6.72 0.16 18.55
C GLU A 95 -7.07 -0.02 17.07
N LEU A 96 -6.46 -0.99 16.39
CA LEU A 96 -6.80 -1.33 15.01
C LEU A 96 -8.23 -1.86 14.89
N ARG A 97 -8.69 -2.69 15.84
CA ARG A 97 -10.09 -3.13 15.91
C ARG A 97 -11.04 -1.95 16.11
N ALA A 98 -10.72 -1.04 17.04
CA ALA A 98 -11.52 0.16 17.26
C ALA A 98 -11.60 1.02 15.99
N ALA A 99 -10.47 1.24 15.32
CA ALA A 99 -10.40 1.99 14.07
C ALA A 99 -11.26 1.35 12.97
N VAL A 100 -11.18 0.02 12.78
CA VAL A 100 -12.01 -0.73 11.82
C VAL A 100 -13.50 -0.65 12.16
N ASN A 101 -13.85 -0.57 13.45
CA ASN A 101 -15.23 -0.41 13.90
C ASN A 101 -15.71 1.06 13.92
N GLY A 102 -14.93 1.99 13.34
CA GLY A 102 -15.34 3.39 13.14
C GLY A 102 -14.85 4.39 14.19
N ASP A 103 -13.97 3.99 15.11
CA ASP A 103 -13.32 4.93 16.03
C ASP A 103 -12.29 5.79 15.28
N ASP A 104 -12.69 7.01 14.94
CA ASP A 104 -11.83 7.99 14.27
C ASP A 104 -10.62 8.41 15.12
N ALA A 105 -10.72 8.39 16.45
CA ALA A 105 -9.60 8.72 17.32
C ALA A 105 -8.56 7.60 17.31
N ALA A 106 -8.99 6.34 17.40
CA ALA A 106 -8.12 5.18 17.25
C ALA A 106 -7.43 5.14 15.89
N LYS A 107 -8.20 5.36 14.81
CA LYS A 107 -7.67 5.48 13.45
C LYS A 107 -6.58 6.55 13.35
N ARG A 108 -6.82 7.76 13.87
CA ARG A 108 -5.82 8.84 13.86
C ARG A 108 -4.58 8.48 14.67
N ARG A 109 -4.71 7.80 15.82
CA ARG A 109 -3.56 7.33 16.61
C ARG A 109 -2.71 6.36 15.79
N MET A 110 -3.33 5.36 15.16
CA MET A 110 -2.63 4.37 14.33
C MET A 110 -1.99 4.98 13.09
N GLN A 111 -2.68 5.89 12.39
CA GLN A 111 -2.10 6.67 11.29
C GLN A 111 -0.92 7.53 11.75
N THR A 112 -0.97 8.09 12.97
CA THR A 112 0.14 8.87 13.53
C THR A 112 1.37 7.99 13.76
N VAL A 113 1.17 6.77 14.28
CA VAL A 113 2.25 5.79 14.44
C VAL A 113 2.83 5.41 13.07
N LEU A 114 1.98 5.06 12.12
CA LEU A 114 2.36 4.67 10.76
C LEU A 114 3.12 5.78 10.02
N ASN A 115 2.68 7.03 10.18
CA ASN A 115 3.32 8.21 9.59
C ASN A 115 4.76 8.44 10.10
N ARG A 116 5.02 8.08 11.36
CA ARG A 116 6.32 8.26 12.02
C ARG A 116 7.20 7.01 11.96
N PHE A 117 6.65 5.89 11.53
CA PHE A 117 7.38 4.64 11.44
C PHE A 117 8.45 4.73 10.35
N VAL A 118 9.68 4.44 10.75
CA VAL A 118 10.82 4.21 9.88
C VAL A 118 11.49 2.93 10.34
N ASP A 119 12.00 2.15 9.40
CA ASP A 119 12.73 0.94 9.73
C ASP A 119 14.22 1.23 9.98
N TYR A 120 15.04 0.17 10.05
CA TYR A 120 16.47 0.28 10.34
C TYR A 120 17.25 1.03 9.26
N ASP A 121 16.75 1.11 8.02
CA ASP A 121 17.39 1.83 6.93
C ASP A 121 16.91 3.29 6.83
N GLY A 122 15.99 3.69 7.71
CA GLY A 122 15.39 5.02 7.74
C GLY A 122 14.18 5.18 6.82
N THR A 123 13.71 4.11 6.17
CA THR A 123 12.59 4.17 5.23
C THR A 123 11.29 3.71 5.89
N GLY A 124 10.23 4.52 5.73
CA GLY A 124 8.90 4.14 6.21
C GLY A 124 8.21 3.06 5.35
N ILE A 125 6.96 2.76 5.67
CA ILE A 125 6.09 1.85 4.89
C ILE A 125 4.94 2.62 4.23
N ASP A 126 4.53 2.19 3.04
CA ASP A 126 3.45 2.80 2.26
C ASP A 126 2.13 2.76 3.02
N GLY A 127 1.85 1.64 3.71
CA GLY A 127 0.63 1.47 4.45
C GLY A 127 0.52 0.18 5.25
N LEU A 128 -0.64 0.02 5.87
CA LEU A 128 -1.02 -1.12 6.68
C LEU A 128 -2.25 -1.81 6.08
N LEU A 129 -2.15 -3.12 5.88
CA LEU A 129 -3.23 -4.02 5.46
C LEU A 129 -3.75 -4.77 6.70
N ILE A 130 -5.01 -4.52 7.06
CA ILE A 130 -5.63 -5.03 8.28
C ILE A 130 -6.62 -6.13 7.92
N TYR A 131 -6.26 -7.38 8.19
CA TYR A 131 -7.09 -8.54 7.94
C TYR A 131 -8.09 -8.76 9.07
N SER A 132 -9.36 -8.96 8.73
CA SER A 132 -10.44 -9.28 9.65
C SER A 132 -11.34 -10.36 9.07
N HIS A 133 -11.36 -11.52 9.71
CA HIS A 133 -12.24 -12.62 9.40
C HIS A 133 -13.35 -12.71 10.46
N ARG A 134 -14.59 -12.71 9.98
CA ARG A 134 -15.80 -12.94 10.76
C ARG A 134 -16.64 -13.99 10.05
N GLU A 135 -17.62 -14.56 10.74
CA GLU A 135 -18.52 -15.53 10.13
C GLU A 135 -19.10 -15.01 8.80
N GLY A 136 -18.94 -15.81 7.73
CA GLY A 136 -19.45 -15.47 6.41
C GLY A 136 -18.62 -14.49 5.59
N LYS A 137 -17.60 -13.82 6.16
CA LYS A 137 -16.88 -12.72 5.48
C LYS A 137 -15.43 -12.54 5.92
N VAL A 138 -14.55 -12.37 4.94
CA VAL A 138 -13.21 -11.82 5.15
C VAL A 138 -13.15 -10.41 4.58
N SER A 139 -12.51 -9.51 5.33
CA SER A 139 -12.21 -8.15 4.90
C SER A 139 -10.73 -7.84 5.09
N VAL A 140 -10.17 -7.05 4.17
CA VAL A 140 -8.88 -6.38 4.31
C VAL A 140 -9.14 -4.89 4.28
N TYR A 141 -8.76 -4.19 5.36
CA TYR A 141 -8.84 -2.74 5.45
C TYR A 141 -7.49 -2.10 5.17
N THR A 142 -7.45 -1.12 4.28
CA THR A 142 -6.26 -0.34 3.94
C THR A 142 -6.19 0.91 4.81
N MET A 143 -5.08 1.07 5.53
CA MET A 143 -4.74 2.28 6.26
C MET A 143 -3.46 2.89 5.67
N ASP A 144 -3.58 4.08 5.09
CA ASP A 144 -2.41 4.85 4.65
C ASP A 144 -1.76 5.61 5.83
N ARG A 145 -0.58 6.17 5.57
CA ARG A 145 0.18 7.00 6.52
C ARG A 145 -0.34 8.45 6.65
N LYS A 146 -1.39 8.83 5.92
CA LYS A 146 -1.92 10.19 5.90
C LYS A 146 -2.96 10.35 6.99
N ILE A 147 -2.61 11.12 8.02
CA ILE A 147 -3.50 11.36 9.16
C ILE A 147 -4.83 11.94 8.67
N GLY A 148 -5.93 11.29 9.06
CA GLY A 148 -7.28 11.68 8.71
C GLY A 148 -7.82 11.03 7.43
N SER A 149 -7.03 10.25 6.70
CA SER A 149 -7.54 9.46 5.57
C SER A 149 -8.59 8.44 6.01
N LYS A 150 -9.35 7.94 5.05
CA LYS A 150 -10.37 6.91 5.28
C LYS A 150 -9.73 5.53 5.27
N LEU A 151 -10.25 4.64 6.11
CA LEU A 151 -10.01 3.21 5.93
C LEU A 151 -10.84 2.73 4.75
N LEU A 152 -10.20 2.04 3.82
CA LEU A 152 -10.85 1.49 2.64
C LEU A 152 -10.94 -0.03 2.77
N GLU A 153 -12.11 -0.60 2.54
CA GLU A 153 -12.36 -2.04 2.70
C GLU A 153 -12.37 -2.74 1.35
N GLU A 154 -11.67 -3.87 1.25
CA GLU A 154 -11.93 -4.94 0.29
C GLU A 154 -12.48 -6.14 1.04
N SER A 155 -13.53 -6.77 0.52
CA SER A 155 -14.14 -7.91 1.23
C SER A 155 -14.59 -9.01 0.30
N ARG A 156 -14.67 -10.22 0.85
CA ARG A 156 -15.11 -11.42 0.15
C ARG A 156 -15.95 -12.29 1.06
N PRO A 157 -17.10 -12.80 0.58
CA PRO A 157 -17.86 -13.80 1.32
C PRO A 157 -17.08 -15.12 1.37
N VAL A 158 -17.06 -15.77 2.54
CA VAL A 158 -16.43 -17.07 2.75
C VAL A 158 -17.34 -17.98 3.56
N LYS A 159 -17.32 -19.28 3.30
CA LYS A 159 -18.07 -20.24 4.12
C LYS A 159 -17.34 -20.57 5.42
N ASN A 160 -16.06 -20.92 5.30
CA ASN A 160 -15.24 -21.37 6.43
C ASN A 160 -13.90 -20.63 6.50
N ARG A 161 -13.14 -20.64 5.39
CA ARG A 161 -11.82 -20.02 5.28
C ARG A 161 -11.60 -19.49 3.88
N LEU A 162 -10.69 -18.54 3.78
CA LEU A 162 -10.25 -18.01 2.50
C LEU A 162 -9.24 -18.97 1.85
N LEU A 163 -9.23 -19.04 0.52
CA LEU A 163 -8.16 -19.74 -0.20
C LEU A 163 -6.94 -18.82 -0.30
N PRO A 164 -5.70 -19.35 -0.33
CA PRO A 164 -4.49 -18.54 -0.48
C PRO A 164 -4.52 -17.60 -1.70
N SER A 165 -4.97 -18.09 -2.86
CA SER A 165 -5.15 -17.25 -4.04
C SER A 165 -6.18 -16.14 -3.89
N SER A 166 -7.22 -16.38 -3.08
CA SER A 166 -8.23 -15.37 -2.79
C SER A 166 -7.71 -14.32 -1.80
N LEU A 167 -6.78 -14.70 -0.91
CA LEU A 167 -6.05 -13.75 -0.08
C LEU A 167 -5.13 -12.88 -0.93
N ASP A 168 -4.37 -13.48 -1.84
CA ASP A 168 -3.43 -12.78 -2.71
C ASP A 168 -4.13 -11.63 -3.47
N THR A 169 -5.23 -11.93 -4.16
CA THR A 169 -6.04 -10.92 -4.87
C THR A 169 -6.64 -9.87 -3.94
N LEU A 170 -7.04 -10.24 -2.71
CA LEU A 170 -7.57 -9.26 -1.75
C LEU A 170 -6.48 -8.30 -1.27
N LEU A 171 -5.26 -8.81 -1.05
CA LEU A 171 -4.12 -8.00 -0.62
C LEU A 171 -3.67 -7.04 -1.71
N GLU A 172 -3.60 -7.51 -2.96
CA GLU A 172 -3.25 -6.69 -4.11
C GLU A 172 -4.23 -5.51 -4.27
N LYS A 173 -5.53 -5.80 -4.36
CA LYS A 173 -6.58 -4.77 -4.46
C LYS A 173 -6.61 -3.81 -3.28
N ALA A 174 -6.28 -4.29 -2.09
CA ALA A 174 -6.18 -3.43 -0.91
C ALA A 174 -4.95 -2.52 -0.97
N ALA A 175 -3.81 -3.02 -1.46
CA ALA A 175 -2.57 -2.26 -1.60
C ALA A 175 -2.67 -1.17 -2.68
N GLU A 176 -3.35 -1.45 -3.81
CA GLU A 176 -3.60 -0.48 -4.89
C GLU A 176 -4.34 0.79 -4.44
N LYS A 177 -5.03 0.73 -3.29
CA LYS A 177 -5.74 1.87 -2.71
C LYS A 177 -4.86 2.83 -1.91
N LEU A 178 -3.58 2.49 -1.70
CA LEU A 178 -2.66 3.33 -0.94
C LEU A 178 -2.29 4.59 -1.73
N ASP A 179 -2.31 5.73 -1.03
CA ASP A 179 -1.79 7.00 -1.54
C ASP A 179 -0.26 6.98 -1.42
N ARG A 180 0.43 6.66 -2.53
CA ARG A 180 1.89 6.48 -2.58
C ARG A 180 2.56 7.74 -3.13
N PRO A 181 3.57 8.30 -2.43
CA PRO A 181 4.33 9.43 -2.96
C PRO A 181 5.16 8.99 -4.19
N VAL A 182 5.17 9.85 -5.22
CA VAL A 182 5.99 9.75 -6.44
C VAL A 182 7.15 10.74 -6.42
#